data_AF-A0A2X1WLY8-F1
#
_entry.id   AF-A0A2X1WLY8-F1
#
_cell.length_a   1.000
_cell.length_b   1.000
_cell.length_c   1.000
_cell.angle_alpha   90.00
_cell.angle_beta   90.00
_cell.angle_gamma   90.00
#
_symmetry.space_group_name_H-M   'P 1'
#
loop_
_entity.id
_entity.type
_entity.pdbx_description
1 polymer ?
#
loop_
_entity_poly.entity_id
_entity_poly.type
_entity_poly.pdbx_seq_one_letter_code
_entity_poly.pdbx_strand_id
1 'polypeptide(L)'
;MKKWFFSRRKKIISKENWIKIKENAYKNKVTPSMVLLSAYSMIIERWTNQEKFVINVPLFNRDVNDNSVKRMVADFTNLLLVECERKNEKFLDRVKTISGTF
;
A
#
# COMPACT_ATOMS: atom_id res chain seq x y z
N MET A 1 -6.47 -28.93 22.64
CA MET A 1 -5.64 -28.04 21.80
C MET A 1 -6.54 -27.03 21.10
N LYS A 2 -6.23 -25.72 21.17
CA LYS A 2 -7.03 -24.66 20.55
C LYS A 2 -6.73 -24.61 19.05
N LYS A 3 -7.74 -24.83 18.21
CA LYS A 3 -7.60 -24.85 16.73
C LYS A 3 -7.87 -23.45 16.19
N TRP A 4 -6.91 -22.87 15.49
CA TRP A 4 -7.05 -21.55 14.86
C TRP A 4 -7.50 -21.71 13.42
N PHE A 5 -8.58 -21.02 13.05
CA PHE A 5 -9.08 -21.00 11.68
C PHE A 5 -8.77 -19.65 11.04
N PHE A 6 -8.00 -19.68 9.95
CA PHE A 6 -7.80 -18.51 9.11
C PHE A 6 -8.93 -18.43 8.11
N SER A 7 -9.54 -17.25 7.99
CA SER A 7 -10.56 -16.97 6.98
C SER A 7 -10.20 -15.69 6.23
N ARG A 8 -10.39 -15.71 4.92
CA ARG A 8 -10.18 -14.51 4.10
C ARG A 8 -11.33 -13.55 4.34
N ARG A 9 -11.01 -12.35 4.83
CA ARG A 9 -11.97 -11.23 4.92
C ARG A 9 -11.93 -10.42 3.63
N LYS A 10 -13.09 -10.01 3.14
CA LYS A 10 -13.24 -9.11 1.99
C LYS A 10 -14.20 -7.99 2.36
N LYS A 11 -13.86 -6.76 1.98
CA LYS A 11 -14.75 -5.61 2.07
C LYS A 11 -14.65 -4.81 0.77
N ILE A 12 -15.78 -4.31 0.30
CA ILE A 12 -15.86 -3.40 -0.85
C ILE A 12 -16.06 -1.99 -0.28
N ILE A 13 -15.23 -1.05 -0.74
CA ILE A 13 -15.41 0.37 -0.46
C ILE A 13 -16.51 0.88 -1.40
N SER A 14 -17.52 1.56 -0.85
CA SER A 14 -18.60 2.12 -1.68
C SER A 14 -18.06 3.13 -2.68
N LYS A 15 -18.77 3.33 -3.79
CA LYS A 15 -18.36 4.24 -4.86
C LYS A 15 -18.17 5.67 -4.32
N GLU A 16 -19.07 6.11 -3.44
CA GLU A 16 -19.07 7.45 -2.84
C GLU A 16 -17.82 7.65 -1.98
N ASN A 17 -17.48 6.67 -1.15
CA ASN A 17 -16.27 6.73 -0.33
C ASN A 17 -15.01 6.65 -1.18
N TRP A 18 -15.01 5.84 -2.25
CA TRP A 18 -13.87 5.76 -3.15
C TRP A 18 -13.60 7.07 -3.89
N ILE A 19 -14.66 7.76 -4.34
CA ILE A 19 -14.54 9.09 -4.96
C ILE A 19 -13.89 10.07 -3.99
N LYS A 20 -14.37 10.13 -2.74
CA LYS A 20 -13.79 11.00 -1.69
C LYS A 20 -12.32 10.69 -1.41
N ILE A 21 -11.94 9.40 -1.37
CA ILE A 21 -10.54 8.98 -1.18
C ILE A 21 -9.68 9.51 -2.34
N LYS A 22 -10.13 9.33 -3.59
CA LYS A 22 -9.39 9.81 -4.77
C LYS A 22 -9.24 11.33 -4.80
N GLU A 23 -10.31 12.07 -4.47
CA GLU A 23 -10.28 13.52 -4.42
C GLU A 23 -9.33 14.04 -3.34
N ASN A 24 -9.36 13.45 -2.14
CA ASN A 24 -8.46 13.83 -1.07
C ASN A 24 -7.00 13.48 -1.38
N ALA A 25 -6.75 12.31 -1.99
CA ALA A 25 -5.42 11.94 -2.47
C ALA A 25 -4.90 12.97 -3.48
N TYR A 26 -5.70 13.32 -4.48
CA TYR A 26 -5.36 14.32 -5.49
C TYR A 26 -5.04 15.70 -4.88
N LYS A 27 -5.90 16.20 -3.98
CA LYS A 27 -5.68 17.49 -3.28
C LYS A 27 -4.37 17.52 -2.51
N ASN A 28 -3.91 16.37 -2.02
CA ASN A 28 -2.66 16.24 -1.25
C ASN A 28 -1.47 15.78 -2.09
N LYS A 29 -1.59 15.73 -3.43
CA LYS A 29 -0.53 15.31 -4.36
C LYS A 29 0.02 13.91 -4.09
N VAL A 30 -0.85 12.98 -3.69
CA VAL A 30 -0.51 11.58 -3.44
C VAL A 30 -1.44 10.66 -4.22
N THR A 31 -1.06 9.40 -4.40
CA THR A 31 -1.92 8.42 -5.09
C THR A 31 -2.89 7.74 -4.12
N PRO A 32 -4.06 7.27 -4.59
CA PRO A 32 -4.97 6.47 -3.76
C PRO A 32 -4.31 5.21 -3.20
N SER A 33 -3.37 4.59 -3.94
CA SER A 33 -2.61 3.43 -3.48
C SER A 33 -1.79 3.74 -2.23
N MET A 34 -1.15 4.92 -2.16
CA MET A 34 -0.40 5.33 -0.97
C MET A 34 -1.30 5.59 0.23
N VAL A 35 -2.51 6.11 0.02
CA VAL A 35 -3.52 6.25 1.08
C VAL A 35 -3.89 4.88 1.66
N LEU A 36 -4.14 3.89 0.80
CA LEU A 36 -4.49 2.53 1.23
C LEU A 36 -3.32 1.82 1.92
N LEU A 37 -2.11 1.93 1.38
CA LEU A 37 -0.90 1.37 1.97
C LEU A 37 -0.64 1.98 3.35
N SER A 38 -0.85 3.28 3.51
CA SER A 38 -0.71 3.97 4.79
C SER A 38 -1.72 3.47 5.82
N ALA A 39 -2.99 3.35 5.45
CA ALA A 39 -4.01 2.77 6.32
C ALA A 39 -3.68 1.33 6.71
N TYR A 40 -3.20 0.53 5.76
CA TYR A 40 -2.75 -0.83 6.01
C TYR A 40 -1.56 -0.87 6.99
N SER A 41 -0.56 0.01 6.79
CA SER A 41 0.61 0.10 7.68
C SER A 41 0.23 0.41 9.12
N MET A 42 -0.67 1.37 9.36
CA MET A 42 -1.11 1.73 10.71
C MET A 42 -1.92 0.62 11.39
N ILE A 43 -2.64 -0.19 10.61
CA ILE A 43 -3.33 -1.37 11.14
C ILE A 43 -2.29 -2.41 11.57
N ILE A 44 -1.33 -2.74 10.71
CA ILE A 44 -0.26 -3.69 11.04
C ILE A 44 0.52 -3.20 12.27
N GLU A 45 0.90 -1.92 12.28
CA GLU A 45 1.55 -1.24 13.41
C GLU A 45 0.80 -1.48 14.71
N ARG A 46 -0.54 -1.33 14.73
CA ARG A 46 -1.36 -1.53 15.93
C ARG A 46 -1.34 -2.97 16.46
N TRP A 47 -1.26 -3.96 15.58
CA TRP A 47 -1.33 -5.38 15.94
C TRP A 47 0.03 -6.04 16.09
N THR A 48 1.08 -5.47 15.49
CA THR A 48 2.45 -5.91 15.73
C THR A 48 2.93 -5.44 17.09
N ASN A 49 3.81 -6.22 17.71
CA ASN A 49 4.53 -5.83 18.92
C ASN A 49 5.95 -5.31 18.58
N GLN A 50 6.12 -4.75 17.38
CA GLN A 50 7.38 -4.23 16.87
C GLN A 50 7.28 -2.72 16.63
N GLU A 51 8.33 -1.98 16.99
CA GLU A 51 8.44 -0.55 16.70
C GLU A 51 8.76 -0.26 15.24
N LYS A 52 9.48 -1.16 14.56
CA LYS A 52 9.86 -1.06 13.15
C LYS A 52 9.55 -2.35 12.42
N PHE A 53 9.02 -2.24 11.22
CA PHE A 53 8.73 -3.37 10.34
C PHE A 53 8.79 -2.91 8.88
N VAL A 54 8.79 -3.87 7.96
CA VAL A 54 8.83 -3.61 6.52
C VAL A 54 7.61 -4.25 5.87
N ILE A 55 6.98 -3.52 4.95
CA ILE A 55 5.94 -4.07 4.07
C ILE A 55 6.57 -4.34 2.70
N ASN A 56 6.50 -5.59 2.25
CA ASN A 56 6.88 -5.96 0.90
C ASN A 56 5.74 -5.62 -0.07
N VAL A 57 5.99 -4.71 -1.02
CA VAL A 57 5.04 -4.23 -2.02
C VAL A 57 5.50 -4.70 -3.40
N PRO A 58 4.80 -5.67 -4.02
CA PRO A 58 5.09 -6.05 -5.40
C PRO A 58 4.64 -4.95 -6.36
N LEU A 59 5.55 -4.54 -7.23
CA LEU A 59 5.36 -3.56 -8.28
C LEU A 59 5.48 -4.22 -9.64
N PHE A 60 4.54 -3.93 -10.53
CA PHE A 60 4.67 -4.32 -11.93
C PHE A 60 5.50 -3.25 -12.65
N ASN A 61 6.79 -3.51 -12.83
CA ASN A 61 7.69 -2.59 -13.51
C ASN A 61 7.93 -3.07 -14.95
N ARG A 62 6.96 -2.81 -15.82
CA ARG A 62 7.09 -3.09 -17.25
C ARG A 62 7.55 -1.83 -17.95
N ASP A 63 8.74 -1.85 -18.57
CA ASP A 63 9.11 -0.79 -19.50
C ASP A 63 8.23 -0.92 -20.75
N VAL A 64 7.18 -0.11 -20.79
CA VAL A 64 6.23 -0.07 -21.90
C VAL A 64 6.76 0.70 -23.09
N ASN A 65 7.96 1.29 -23.04
CA ASN A 65 8.57 1.95 -24.19
C ASN A 65 9.34 0.96 -25.07
N ASP A 66 9.81 -0.16 -24.51
CA ASP A 66 10.41 -1.25 -25.27
C ASP A 66 9.33 -2.11 -25.95
N ASN A 67 9.30 -2.06 -27.29
CA ASN A 67 8.36 -2.82 -28.10
C ASN A 67 8.53 -4.35 -27.99
N SER A 68 9.71 -4.84 -27.62
CA SER A 68 9.94 -6.26 -27.35
C SER A 68 9.25 -6.71 -26.05
N VAL A 69 9.23 -5.80 -25.06
CA VAL A 69 8.63 -6.05 -23.75
C VAL A 69 7.11 -5.96 -23.79
N LYS A 70 6.53 -5.11 -24.65
CA LYS A 70 5.06 -4.89 -24.76
C LYS A 70 4.21 -6.15 -24.98
N ARG A 71 4.73 -7.16 -25.70
CA ARG A 71 3.99 -8.40 -26.01
C ARG A 71 4.52 -9.63 -25.29
N MET A 72 5.58 -9.47 -24.48
CA MET A 72 6.20 -10.55 -23.74
C MET A 72 5.29 -11.05 -22.60
N VAL A 73 5.19 -12.37 -22.47
CA VAL A 73 4.59 -13.05 -21.30
C VAL A 73 5.74 -13.50 -20.40
N ALA A 74 6.01 -12.73 -19.36
CA ALA A 74 7.07 -12.98 -18.39
C ALA A 74 6.72 -12.35 -17.03
N ASP A 75 7.50 -12.65 -15.99
CA ASP A 75 7.39 -11.99 -14.70
C ASP A 75 8.19 -10.67 -14.70
N PHE A 76 7.53 -9.57 -14.37
CA PHE A 76 8.10 -8.23 -14.22
C PHE A 76 7.89 -7.67 -12.82
N THR A 77 7.65 -8.56 -11.85
CA THR A 77 7.46 -8.18 -10.46
C THR A 77 8.78 -7.67 -9.90
N ASN A 78 8.83 -6.38 -9.59
CA ASN A 78 9.84 -5.81 -8.73
C ASN A 78 9.31 -5.76 -7.30
N LEU A 79 10.17 -5.89 -6.30
CA LEU A 79 9.77 -5.83 -4.90
C LEU A 79 10.27 -4.53 -4.29
N LEU A 80 9.36 -3.70 -3.80
CA LEU A 80 9.71 -2.54 -2.99
C LEU A 80 9.50 -2.87 -1.52
N LEU A 81 10.52 -2.59 -0.72
CA LEU A 81 10.46 -2.67 0.73
C LEU A 81 10.11 -1.30 1.29
N VAL A 82 8.93 -1.18 1.90
CA VAL A 82 8.48 0.07 2.52
C VAL A 82 8.71 -0.02 4.02
N GLU A 83 9.65 0.77 4.52
CA GLU A 83 9.95 0.88 5.94
C GLU A 83 8.81 1.57 6.68
N CYS A 84 8.38 0.96 7.78
CA CYS A 84 7.33 1.47 8.65
C CYS A 84 7.84 1.52 10.08
N GLU A 85 7.69 2.67 10.72
CA GLU A 85 8.04 2.90 12.12
C GLU A 85 6.81 3.36 12.88
N ARG A 86 6.64 2.88 14.11
CA ARG A 86 5.53 3.26 14.97
C ARG A 86 5.68 4.72 15.41
N LYS A 87 4.72 5.56 15.07
CA LYS A 87 4.77 7.01 15.35
C LYS A 87 3.39 7.55 15.70
N ASN A 88 3.36 8.45 16.68
CA ASN A 88 2.17 9.25 16.96
C ASN A 88 2.14 10.46 16.01
N GLU A 89 1.61 10.27 14.81
CA GLU A 89 1.55 11.31 13.78
C GLU A 89 0.15 11.40 13.14
N LYS A 90 -0.11 12.48 12.40
CA LYS A 90 -1.36 12.59 11.65
C LYS A 90 -1.33 11.64 10.46
N PHE A 91 -2.49 11.11 10.09
CA PHE A 91 -2.63 10.21 8.96
C PHE A 91 -2.02 10.78 7.65
N LEU A 92 -2.19 12.09 7.40
CA LEU A 92 -1.62 12.72 6.22
C LEU A 92 -0.09 12.72 6.21
N ASP A 93 0.55 12.86 7.37
CA ASP A 93 2.01 12.85 7.50
C ASP A 93 2.57 11.45 7.21
N ARG A 94 1.88 10.41 7.70
CA ARG A 94 2.14 9.01 7.33
C ARG A 94 2.02 8.79 5.83
N VAL A 95 0.95 9.30 5.20
CA VAL A 95 0.73 9.17 3.76
C VAL A 95 1.85 9.83 2.95
N LYS A 96 2.29 11.03 3.35
CA LYS A 96 3.40 11.72 2.69
C LYS A 96 4.72 10.97 2.85
N THR A 97 5.00 10.46 4.05
CA THR A 97 6.21 9.68 4.35
C THR A 97 6.28 8.43 3.45
N ILE A 98 5.20 7.65 3.40
CA ILE A 98 5.14 6.45 2.54
C ILE A 98 5.21 6.82 1.06
N SER A 99 4.53 7.90 0.64
CA SER A 99 4.55 8.32 -0.76
C SER A 99 5.94 8.74 -1.24
N GLY A 100 6.79 9.28 -0.36
CA GLY A 100 8.17 9.64 -0.69
C GLY A 100 9.12 8.43 -0.84
N THR A 101 8.65 7.21 -0.59
CA THR A 101 9.43 5.98 -0.81
C THR A 101 9.34 5.48 -2.26
N PHE A 102 8.44 6.07 -3.07
CA PHE A 102 8.19 5.73 -4.48
C PHE A 102 8.55 6.91 -5.39
#